data_AF-A0A438FL53-F1
#
_entry.id   AF-A0A438FL53-F1
#
_cell.length_a   1.000
_cell.length_b   1.000
_cell.length_c   1.000
_cell.angle_alpha   90.00
_cell.angle_beta   90.00
_cell.angle_gamma   90.00
#
_symmetry.space_group_name_H-M   'P 1'
#
loop_
_entity.id
_entity.type
_entity.pdbx_description
1 polymer ?
#
loop_
_entity_poly.entity_id
_entity_poly.type
_entity_poly.pdbx_seq_one_letter_code
_entity_poly.pdbx_strand_id
1 'polypeptide(L)'
;MSKPIPGPRSFSVVGSMKLMANLAHHQIVAVAKACGAKRLMAFSLGETRVIVTCNPDVAKDILNSSVFADRPVKESTYSLMFNRAIGFVAYKFYWRTVQRIAARHLFCPKQIKALDA
;
A
#
# COMPACT_ATOMS: atom_id res chain seq x y z
N MET A 1 5.10 -5.29 28.18
CA MET A 1 5.72 -4.47 27.12
C MET A 1 5.66 -5.25 25.81
N SER A 2 5.04 -4.69 24.75
CA SER A 2 4.94 -5.35 23.45
C SER A 2 6.30 -5.39 22.75
N LYS A 3 6.62 -6.51 22.09
CA LYS A 3 7.86 -6.65 21.33
C LYS A 3 7.79 -5.74 20.09
N PRO A 4 8.79 -4.86 19.86
CA PRO A 4 8.77 -3.97 18.70
C PRO A 4 8.86 -4.76 17.40
N ILE A 5 8.22 -4.26 16.35
CA ILE A 5 8.29 -4.86 15.01
C ILE A 5 9.76 -4.77 14.54
N PRO A 6 10.38 -5.88 14.11
CA PRO A 6 11.78 -5.87 13.67
C PRO A 6 11.95 -5.04 12.39
N GLY A 7 13.14 -4.49 12.18
CA GLY A 7 13.41 -3.68 11.00
C GLY A 7 14.85 -3.20 10.90
N PRO A 8 15.26 -2.73 9.72
CA PRO A 8 16.58 -2.14 9.54
C PRO A 8 16.73 -0.90 10.44
N ARG A 9 17.88 -0.79 11.11
CA ARG A 9 18.22 0.41 11.88
C ARG A 9 18.35 1.58 10.91
N SER A 10 17.42 2.52 11.00
CA SER A 10 17.34 3.67 10.11
C SER A 10 18.34 4.76 10.56
N PHE A 11 19.03 5.42 9.63
CA PHE A 11 19.90 6.56 9.95
C PHE A 11 19.03 7.79 10.24
N SER A 12 19.39 8.59 11.25
CA SER A 12 18.52 9.60 11.89
C SER A 12 17.89 10.66 10.97
N VAL A 13 18.43 10.93 9.77
CA VAL A 13 17.97 12.02 8.89
C VAL A 13 17.43 11.54 7.55
N VAL A 14 18.04 10.52 6.93
CA VAL A 14 17.65 10.00 5.61
C VAL A 14 16.74 8.76 5.74
N GLY A 15 16.65 8.18 6.93
CA GLY A 15 15.98 6.91 7.13
C GLY A 15 16.56 5.79 6.26
N SER A 16 15.70 4.91 5.75
CA SER A 16 16.06 3.86 4.81
C SER A 16 15.74 4.23 3.36
N MET A 17 15.85 5.52 2.97
CA MET A 17 15.51 5.97 1.60
C MET A 17 16.26 5.23 0.49
N LYS A 18 17.45 4.67 0.76
CA LYS A 18 18.16 3.81 -0.18
C LYS A 18 17.34 2.60 -0.64
N LEU A 19 16.40 2.11 0.18
CA LEU A 19 15.47 1.02 -0.16
C LEU A 19 14.51 1.38 -1.31
N MET A 20 14.35 2.67 -1.58
CA MET A 20 13.49 3.15 -2.66
C MET A 20 14.26 3.41 -3.95
N ALA A 21 15.59 3.26 -3.94
CA ALA A 21 16.41 3.43 -5.13
C ALA A 21 16.30 2.19 -6.04
N ASN A 22 16.09 2.41 -7.35
CA ASN A 22 15.95 1.33 -8.34
C ASN A 22 14.75 0.40 -8.06
N LEU A 23 14.93 -0.93 -8.06
CA LEU A 23 13.89 -1.93 -7.81
C LEU A 23 13.61 -2.06 -6.31
N ALA A 24 12.81 -1.14 -5.78
CA ALA A 24 12.52 -1.05 -4.34
C ALA A 24 12.00 -2.37 -3.73
N HIS A 25 11.11 -3.08 -4.43
CA HIS A 25 10.54 -4.33 -3.97
C HIS A 25 11.60 -5.45 -3.79
N HIS A 26 12.64 -5.50 -4.63
CA HIS A 26 13.74 -6.45 -4.47
C HIS A 26 14.59 -6.15 -3.25
N GLN A 27 14.91 -4.87 -3.03
CA GLN A 27 15.71 -4.43 -1.89
C GLN A 27 14.98 -4.66 -0.56
N ILE A 28 13.68 -4.37 -0.51
CA ILE A 28 12.83 -4.63 0.64
C ILE A 28 12.84 -6.13 1.00
N VAL A 29 12.72 -7.02 0.01
CA VAL A 29 12.79 -8.48 0.24
C VAL A 29 14.17 -8.91 0.74
N ALA A 30 15.25 -8.35 0.18
CA ALA A 30 16.61 -8.65 0.63
C ALA A 30 16.85 -8.23 2.08
N VAL A 31 16.38 -7.04 2.48
CA VAL A 31 16.48 -6.55 3.86
C VAL A 31 15.57 -7.32 4.81
N ALA A 32 14.34 -7.66 4.41
CA ALA A 32 13.45 -8.49 5.22
C ALA A 32 14.05 -9.88 5.48
N LYS A 33 14.79 -10.45 4.52
CA LYS A 33 15.58 -11.68 4.71
C LYS A 33 16.72 -11.46 5.71
N ALA A 34 17.55 -10.42 5.50
CA ALA A 34 18.71 -10.14 6.34
C ALA A 34 18.35 -9.86 7.80
N CYS A 35 17.24 -9.17 8.05
CA CYS A 35 16.75 -8.88 9.40
C CYS A 35 15.90 -9.99 10.04
N GLY A 36 15.65 -11.11 9.32
CA GLY A 36 14.72 -12.14 9.80
C GLY A 36 13.27 -11.63 9.95
N ALA A 37 12.90 -10.57 9.24
CA ALA A 37 11.67 -9.80 9.41
C ALA A 37 10.64 -10.05 8.29
N LYS A 38 10.68 -11.21 7.62
CA LYS A 38 9.77 -11.52 6.49
C LYS A 38 8.28 -11.43 6.86
N ARG A 39 7.92 -11.79 8.10
CA ARG A 39 6.52 -11.78 8.54
C ARG A 39 5.99 -10.35 8.66
N LEU A 40 6.75 -9.47 9.30
CA LEU A 40 6.41 -8.07 9.46
C LEU A 40 7.70 -7.27 9.70
N MET A 41 7.88 -6.19 8.95
CA MET A 41 9.04 -5.32 9.01
C MET A 41 8.60 -3.86 9.13
N ALA A 42 9.24 -3.09 10.00
CA ALA A 42 8.98 -1.65 10.14
C ALA A 42 10.25 -0.83 9.85
N PHE A 43 10.12 0.26 9.10
CA PHE A 43 11.22 1.19 8.83
C PHE A 43 10.67 2.58 8.49
N SER A 44 11.55 3.58 8.45
CA SER A 44 11.18 4.96 8.10
C SER A 44 11.76 5.36 6.74
N LEU A 45 10.95 6.05 5.93
CA LEU A 45 11.34 6.76 4.71
C LEU A 45 11.28 8.26 5.00
N GLY A 46 12.42 8.85 5.40
CA GLY A 46 12.43 10.19 6.00
C GLY A 46 11.52 10.22 7.23
N GLU A 47 10.51 11.09 7.21
CA GLU A 47 9.51 11.24 8.28
C GLU A 47 8.36 10.22 8.19
N THR A 48 8.20 9.55 7.04
CA THR A 48 7.09 8.61 6.83
C THR A 48 7.45 7.24 7.42
N ARG A 49 6.67 6.77 8.40
CA ARG A 49 6.80 5.42 8.95
C ARG A 49 6.10 4.41 8.06
N VAL A 50 6.79 3.32 7.72
CA VAL A 50 6.30 2.28 6.81
C VAL A 50 6.36 0.93 7.50
N ILE A 51 5.28 0.16 7.32
CA ILE A 51 5.21 -1.25 7.72
C ILE A 51 5.05 -2.07 6.44
N VAL A 52 5.86 -3.12 6.30
CA VAL A 52 5.83 -4.03 5.15
C VAL A 52 5.72 -5.47 5.64
N THR A 53 5.04 -6.30 4.86
CA THR A 53 5.06 -7.74 5.02
C THR A 53 5.56 -8.41 3.74
N CYS A 54 6.35 -9.48 3.91
CA CYS A 54 6.75 -10.39 2.84
C CYS A 54 6.17 -11.80 3.08
N ASN A 55 5.09 -11.90 3.85
CA ASN A 55 4.39 -13.16 4.15
C ASN A 55 2.95 -13.09 3.60
N PRO A 56 2.52 -14.12 2.83
CA PRO A 56 1.22 -14.09 2.16
C PRO A 56 0.03 -14.11 3.13
N ASP A 57 0.15 -14.77 4.28
CA ASP A 57 -0.93 -14.87 5.28
C ASP A 57 -1.18 -13.49 5.91
N VAL A 58 -0.11 -12.81 6.30
CA VAL A 58 -0.20 -11.44 6.85
C VAL A 58 -0.69 -10.45 5.79
N ALA A 59 -0.25 -10.61 4.53
CA ALA A 59 -0.76 -9.79 3.43
C ALA A 59 -2.27 -9.97 3.23
N LYS A 60 -2.76 -11.22 3.32
CA LYS A 60 -4.19 -11.53 3.25
C LYS A 60 -4.98 -10.86 4.39
N ASP A 61 -4.45 -10.88 5.61
CA ASP A 61 -5.09 -10.23 6.76
C ASP A 61 -5.17 -8.72 6.61
N ILE A 62 -4.09 -8.09 6.12
CA ILE A 62 -4.04 -6.64 5.89
C ILE A 62 -5.01 -6.24 4.78
N LEU A 63 -5.01 -6.96 3.65
CA LEU A 63 -5.81 -6.61 2.46
C LEU A 63 -7.31 -6.85 2.65
N ASN A 64 -7.71 -7.79 3.51
CA ASN A 64 -9.13 -8.07 3.78
C ASN A 64 -9.73 -7.23 4.91
N SER A 65 -8.90 -6.51 5.67
CA SER A 65 -9.37 -5.70 6.79
C SER A 65 -9.70 -4.27 6.36
N SER A 66 -10.90 -3.80 6.70
CA SER A 66 -11.31 -2.41 6.45
C SER A 66 -10.51 -1.39 7.25
N VAL A 67 -9.81 -1.81 8.31
CA VAL A 67 -8.96 -0.94 9.14
C VAL A 67 -7.76 -0.43 8.35
N PHE A 68 -7.27 -1.20 7.38
CA PHE A 68 -6.15 -0.83 6.51
C PHE A 68 -6.61 -0.37 5.12
N ALA A 69 -7.91 -0.13 4.93
CA ALA A 69 -8.46 0.29 3.64
C ALA A 69 -8.18 1.77 3.32
N ASP A 70 -7.87 2.58 4.34
CA ASP A 70 -7.57 3.98 4.14
C ASP A 70 -6.20 4.19 3.52
N ARG A 71 -6.11 5.12 2.56
CA ARG A 71 -4.86 5.43 1.85
C ARG A 71 -4.37 6.80 2.28
N PRO A 72 -3.09 6.94 2.66
CA PRO A 72 -2.53 8.25 2.98
C PRO A 72 -2.64 9.15 1.75
N VAL A 73 -3.18 10.35 1.95
CA VAL A 73 -3.31 11.36 0.90
C VAL A 73 -1.90 11.78 0.47
N LYS A 74 -1.58 11.59 -0.82
CA LYS A 74 -0.32 12.08 -1.38
C LYS A 74 -0.54 13.51 -1.88
N GLU A 75 0.39 14.40 -1.55
CA GLU A 75 0.40 15.78 -2.08
C GLU A 75 0.33 15.81 -3.61
N SER A 76 1.01 14.88 -4.28
CA SER A 76 0.96 14.76 -5.75
C SER A 76 -0.44 14.48 -6.30
N THR A 77 -1.29 13.77 -5.55
CA THR A 77 -2.68 13.53 -5.92
C THR A 77 -3.49 14.83 -5.87
N TYR A 78 -3.22 15.70 -4.90
CA TYR A 78 -3.85 17.01 -4.82
C TYR A 78 -3.41 17.91 -5.98
N SER A 79 -2.10 17.96 -6.26
CA SER A 79 -1.54 18.74 -7.38
C SER A 79 -2.07 18.30 -8.75
N LEU A 80 -2.36 17.01 -8.92
CA LEU A 80 -2.91 16.47 -10.18
C LEU A 80 -4.45 16.46 -10.23
N MET A 81 -5.12 17.07 -9.25
CA MET A 81 -6.60 17.06 -9.12
C MET A 81 -7.22 15.65 -9.08
N PHE A 82 -6.42 14.62 -8.73
CA PHE A 82 -6.85 13.22 -8.62
C PHE A 82 -7.37 12.86 -7.23
N ASN A 83 -7.58 13.84 -6.36
CA ASN A 83 -8.05 13.62 -4.98
C ASN A 83 -9.42 12.91 -4.91
N ARG A 84 -10.21 13.00 -5.98
CA ARG A 84 -11.50 12.30 -6.12
C ARG A 84 -11.44 11.04 -6.98
N ALA A 85 -10.30 10.75 -7.61
CA ALA A 85 -10.17 9.53 -8.40
C ALA A 85 -10.27 8.29 -7.49
N ILE A 86 -10.93 7.24 -7.99
CA ILE A 86 -11.23 6.00 -7.23
C ILE A 86 -9.97 5.40 -6.60
N GLY A 87 -8.81 5.53 -7.26
CA GLY A 87 -7.53 4.99 -6.79
C GLY A 87 -6.87 5.75 -5.63
N PHE A 88 -7.29 7.00 -5.36
CA PHE A 88 -6.61 7.88 -4.39
C PHE A 88 -7.53 8.49 -3.32
N VAL A 89 -8.85 8.30 -3.43
CA VAL A 89 -9.79 8.80 -2.42
C VAL A 89 -9.85 7.87 -1.20
N ALA A 90 -9.93 8.46 0.00
CA ALA A 90 -10.04 7.77 1.28
C ALA A 90 -11.22 6.78 1.34
N TYR A 91 -11.09 5.72 2.14
CA TYR A 91 -12.13 4.69 2.29
C TYR A 91 -13.34 5.23 3.05
N LYS A 92 -14.22 5.94 2.35
CA LYS A 92 -15.46 6.55 2.86
C LYS A 92 -16.68 6.10 2.07
N PHE A 93 -17.86 6.58 2.44
CA PHE A 93 -19.10 6.30 1.72
C PHE A 93 -18.99 6.59 0.21
N TYR A 94 -18.37 7.73 -0.16
CA TYR A 94 -18.15 8.10 -1.55
C TYR A 94 -17.36 7.02 -2.33
N TRP A 95 -16.21 6.58 -1.81
CA TRP A 95 -15.41 5.53 -2.44
C TRP A 95 -16.22 4.25 -2.67
N ARG A 96 -16.97 3.81 -1.65
CA ARG A 96 -17.82 2.60 -1.73
C ARG A 96 -18.90 2.72 -2.81
N THR A 97 -19.51 3.89 -2.93
CA THR A 97 -20.54 4.16 -3.95
C THR A 97 -19.95 4.11 -5.35
N VAL A 98 -18.84 4.82 -5.59
CA VAL A 98 -18.20 4.84 -6.91
C VAL A 98 -17.67 3.46 -7.29
N GLN A 99 -17.05 2.73 -6.36
CA GLN A 99 -16.57 1.37 -6.59
C GLN A 99 -17.72 0.41 -6.95
N ARG A 100 -18.88 0.55 -6.30
CA ARG A 100 -20.08 -0.23 -6.63
C ARG A 100 -20.61 0.07 -8.02
N ILE A 101 -20.63 1.36 -8.42
CA ILE A 101 -21.05 1.76 -9.76
C ILE A 101 -20.08 1.19 -10.81
N ALA A 102 -18.78 1.34 -10.60
CA ALA A 102 -17.75 0.81 -11.49
C ALA A 102 -17.88 -0.72 -11.64
N ALA A 103 -18.02 -1.47 -10.54
CA ALA A 103 -18.18 -2.93 -10.59
C ALA A 103 -19.45 -3.37 -11.32
N ARG A 104 -20.56 -2.65 -11.16
CA ARG A 104 -21.85 -3.00 -11.78
C ARG A 104 -21.94 -2.61 -13.26
N HIS A 105 -21.32 -1.50 -13.65
CA HIS A 105 -21.58 -0.90 -14.96
C HIS A 105 -20.35 -0.85 -15.86
N LEU A 106 -19.13 -0.77 -15.33
CA LEU A 106 -17.90 -0.72 -16.13
C LEU A 106 -17.25 -2.09 -16.23
N PHE A 107 -17.15 -2.80 -15.11
CA PHE A 107 -16.45 -4.09 -15.02
C PHE A 107 -17.40 -5.29 -14.96
N CYS A 108 -18.62 -5.15 -15.48
CA CYS A 108 -19.57 -6.26 -15.50
C CYS A 108 -19.28 -7.19 -16.69
N PRO A 109 -19.64 -8.49 -16.60
CA PRO A 109 -19.36 -9.46 -17.65
C PRO A 109 -19.90 -9.06 -19.03
N LYS A 110 -21.00 -8.29 -19.07
CA LYS A 110 -21.57 -7.77 -20.31
C LYS A 110 -20.63 -6.78 -21.00
N GLN A 111 -20.05 -5.85 -20.26
CA GLN A 111 -19.11 -4.87 -20.82
C GLN A 111 -17.78 -5.51 -21.21
N ILE A 112 -17.28 -6.45 -20.40
CA ILE A 112 -16.04 -7.19 -20.73
C ILE A 112 -16.22 -7.93 -22.06
N LYS A 113 -17.32 -8.67 -22.23
CA LYS A 113 -17.63 -9.35 -23.49
C LYS A 113 -17.80 -8.41 -24.68
N ALA A 114 -18.32 -7.21 -24.44
CA ALA A 114 -18.49 -6.20 -25.49
C ALA A 114 -17.14 -5.57 -25.91
N LEU A 115 -16.13 -5.58 -25.03
CA LEU A 115 -14.78 -5.13 -25.35
C LEU A 115 -13.96 -6.20 -26.08
N ASP A 116 -14.20 -7.48 -25.79
CA ASP A 116 -13.51 -8.62 -26.41
C ASP A 116 -14.06 -8.99 -27.80
N ALA A 117 -15.13 -8.33 -28.26
CA ALA A 117 -15.80 -8.55 -29.54
C ALA A 117 -15.37 -7.51 -30.59
#